data_AF-A0A6P3GM31-F1
#
_entry.id   AF-A0A6P3GM31-F1
#
_cell.length_a   1.000
_cell.length_b   1.000
_cell.length_c   1.000
_cell.angle_alpha   90.00
_cell.angle_beta   90.00
_cell.angle_gamma   90.00
#
_symmetry.space_group_name_H-M   'P 1'
#
loop_
_entity.id
_entity.type
_entity.pdbx_description
1 polymer ?
#
loop_
_entity_poly.entity_id
_entity_poly.type
_entity_poly.pdbx_seq_one_letter_code
_entity_poly.pdbx_strand_id
1 'polypeptide(L)'
;MLRAQGRAVHQGDSGWVPVFVDREQSISLMSVGFLLEQPDEAVVWRGPKKNALIKQFVSDVAWGQLDYLLVDTPPGTSDEHMAVVDALRPHSPLGALVVTTPQAVSVGDVRRELTFCRKVGLRVIGLVENM
;
A
#
# COMPACT_ATOMS: atom_id res chain seq x y z
N MET A 1 -5.92 -11.29 8.04
CA MET A 1 -6.29 -11.48 6.62
C MET A 1 -5.36 -12.43 5.88
N LEU A 2 -4.04 -12.46 6.15
CA LEU A 2 -3.09 -13.36 5.43
C LEU A 2 -2.30 -14.33 6.32
N ARG A 3 -2.80 -14.62 7.54
CA ARG A 3 -2.10 -15.50 8.53
C ARG A 3 -0.63 -15.12 8.79
N ALA A 4 -0.33 -13.83 8.68
CA ALA A 4 1.00 -13.26 8.90
C ALA A 4 1.18 -12.69 10.32
N GLN A 5 0.20 -12.86 11.20
CA GLN A 5 0.29 -12.37 12.58
C GLN A 5 1.44 -13.04 13.35
N GLY A 6 2.16 -12.25 14.15
CA GLY A 6 3.31 -12.73 14.93
C GLY A 6 4.59 -12.94 14.13
N ARG A 7 4.59 -12.64 12.83
CA ARG A 7 5.80 -12.64 12.00
C ARG A 7 6.47 -11.27 12.06
N ALA A 8 7.78 -11.25 11.89
CA ALA A 8 8.59 -10.04 11.91
C ALA A 8 9.31 -9.86 10.57
N VAL A 9 9.59 -8.60 10.25
CA VAL A 9 10.49 -8.22 9.16
C VAL A 9 11.92 -8.30 9.68
N HIS A 10 12.84 -8.76 8.84
CA HIS A 10 14.25 -8.83 9.18
C HIS A 10 15.08 -8.03 8.16
N GLN A 11 16.19 -7.47 8.62
CA GLN A 11 17.19 -6.86 7.75
C GLN A 11 18.02 -7.96 7.10
N GLY A 12 18.03 -8.02 5.77
CA GLY A 12 18.95 -8.81 4.97
C GLY A 12 19.96 -7.91 4.23
N ASP A 13 20.82 -8.54 3.44
CA ASP A 13 21.91 -7.86 2.72
C ASP A 13 21.41 -6.84 1.69
N SER A 14 20.24 -7.09 1.09
CA SER A 14 19.62 -6.25 0.06
C SER A 14 18.49 -5.37 0.56
N GLY A 15 18.29 -5.26 1.88
CA GLY A 15 17.20 -4.49 2.48
C GLY A 15 16.30 -5.32 3.41
N TRP A 16 15.07 -4.86 3.62
CA TRP A 16 14.07 -5.58 4.41
C TRP A 16 13.59 -6.82 3.67
N VAL A 17 13.69 -7.98 4.32
CA VAL A 17 13.11 -9.23 3.81
C VAL A 17 11.60 -9.18 4.09
N PRO A 18 10.75 -9.24 3.05
CA PRO A 18 9.30 -9.24 3.25
C PRO A 18 8.84 -10.55 3.89
N VAL A 19 7.67 -10.51 4.52
CA VAL A 19 7.06 -11.68 5.16
C VAL A 19 6.36 -12.54 4.10
N PHE A 20 6.82 -13.78 3.91
CA PHE A 20 6.16 -14.74 3.01
C PHE A 20 5.02 -15.45 3.72
N VAL A 21 3.83 -15.50 3.14
CA VAL A 21 2.62 -16.03 3.84
C VAL A 21 2.45 -17.54 3.68
N ASP A 22 3.08 -18.15 2.68
CA ASP A 22 3.07 -19.58 2.36
C ASP A 22 4.50 -20.16 2.28
N ARG A 23 4.61 -21.47 2.03
CA ARG A 23 5.92 -22.16 1.96
C ARG A 23 6.57 -21.99 0.59
N GLU A 24 5.73 -21.86 -0.43
CA GLU A 24 6.08 -21.69 -1.83
C GLU A 24 6.56 -20.26 -2.14
N GLN A 25 6.45 -19.34 -1.16
CA GLN A 25 6.83 -17.94 -1.27
C GLN A 25 6.08 -17.20 -2.39
N SER A 26 4.83 -17.58 -2.67
CA SER A 26 4.04 -17.02 -3.77
C SER A 26 3.45 -15.65 -3.44
N ILE A 27 3.30 -15.34 -2.15
CA ILE A 27 2.83 -14.04 -1.67
C ILE A 27 3.78 -13.54 -0.59
N SER A 28 4.42 -12.41 -0.88
CA SER A 28 5.23 -11.63 0.05
C SER A 28 4.48 -10.39 0.54
N LEU A 29 4.64 -10.03 1.81
CA LEU A 29 3.93 -8.95 2.46
C LEU A 29 4.88 -8.04 3.23
N MET A 30 4.71 -6.73 3.09
CA MET A 30 5.29 -5.72 3.97
C MET A 30 4.15 -4.89 4.57
N SER A 31 4.24 -4.60 5.86
CA SER A 31 3.24 -3.78 6.55
C SER A 31 3.90 -3.00 7.68
N VAL A 32 3.37 -1.81 7.93
CA VAL A 32 3.67 -1.02 9.13
C VAL A 32 3.47 -1.84 10.40
N GLY A 33 2.49 -2.75 10.43
CA GLY A 33 2.19 -3.58 11.59
C GLY A 33 3.34 -4.49 12.03
N PHE A 34 4.29 -4.81 11.13
CA PHE A 34 5.48 -5.59 11.50
C PHE A 34 6.57 -4.75 12.20
N LEU A 35 6.43 -3.43 12.15
CA LEU A 35 7.38 -2.48 12.74
C LEU A 35 6.90 -1.93 14.09
N LEU A 36 5.71 -2.32 14.54
CA LEU A 36 5.14 -1.91 15.83
C LEU A 36 5.56 -2.90 16.92
N GLU A 37 5.78 -2.38 18.13
CA GLU A 37 6.10 -3.23 19.29
C GLU A 37 4.87 -4.02 19.75
N GLN A 38 3.70 -3.40 19.66
CA GLN A 38 2.42 -4.01 20.01
C GLN A 38 1.42 -3.92 18.85
N PRO A 39 0.66 -4.99 18.55
CA PRO A 39 -0.28 -5.00 17.42
C PRO A 39 -1.36 -3.90 17.47
N ASP A 40 -1.76 -3.51 18.68
CA ASP A 40 -2.83 -2.52 18.92
C ASP A 40 -2.29 -1.10 19.15
N GLU A 41 -1.00 -0.87 18.92
CA GLU A 41 -0.39 0.44 19.08
C GLU A 41 -0.89 1.43 18.02
N ALA A 42 -1.33 2.60 18.47
CA ALA A 42 -1.75 3.66 17.57
C ALA A 42 -0.56 4.26 16.82
N VAL A 43 -0.59 4.16 15.49
CA VAL A 43 0.46 4.75 14.65
C VAL A 43 0.20 6.23 14.42
N VAL A 44 0.86 7.08 15.21
CA VAL A 44 0.79 8.54 15.05
C VAL A 44 2.09 9.08 14.47
N TRP A 45 2.24 8.98 13.15
CA TRP A 45 3.41 9.51 12.45
C TRP A 45 3.11 10.79 11.69
N ARG A 46 4.01 11.76 11.79
CA ARG A 46 3.92 13.02 11.05
C ARG A 46 4.27 12.82 9.56
N GLY A 47 3.73 13.69 8.71
CA GLY A 47 3.84 13.62 7.23
C GLY A 47 5.21 13.21 6.69
N PRO A 48 6.32 13.88 7.06
CA PRO A 48 7.65 13.53 6.54
C PRO A 48 8.09 12.09 6.86
N LYS A 49 7.85 11.63 8.10
CA LYS A 49 8.23 10.27 8.53
C LYS A 49 7.41 9.21 7.78
N LYS A 50 6.11 9.46 7.63
CA LYS A 50 5.20 8.60 6.87
C LYS A 50 5.60 8.51 5.40
N ASN A 51 5.89 9.64 4.76
CA ASN A 51 6.29 9.67 3.35
C ASN A 51 7.65 9.00 3.13
N ALA A 52 8.59 9.15 4.06
CA ALA A 52 9.85 8.43 4.03
C ALA A 52 9.61 6.92 4.09
N LEU A 53 8.78 6.45 5.02
CA LEU A 53 8.50 5.02 5.15
C LEU A 53 7.84 4.43 3.90
N ILE A 54 6.88 5.12 3.29
CA ILE A 54 6.25 4.68 2.04
C ILE A 54 7.30 4.51 0.94
N LYS A 55 8.26 5.45 0.84
CA LYS A 55 9.37 5.32 -0.12
C LYS A 55 10.24 4.11 0.19
N GLN A 56 10.58 3.88 1.46
CA GLN A 56 11.35 2.71 1.90
C GLN A 56 10.63 1.39 1.60
N PHE A 57 9.30 1.33 1.70
CA PHE A 57 8.54 0.13 1.32
C PHE A 57 8.71 -0.23 -0.16
N VAL A 58 8.89 0.77 -1.02
CA VAL A 58 9.11 0.56 -2.46
C VAL A 58 10.59 0.29 -2.76
N SER A 59 11.52 1.04 -2.15
CA SER A 59 12.94 1.00 -2.49
C SER A 59 13.79 0.01 -1.67
N ASP A 60 13.47 -0.16 -0.40
CA ASP A 60 14.35 -0.82 0.58
C ASP A 60 13.84 -2.21 0.95
N VAL A 61 12.69 -2.63 0.43
CA VAL A 61 12.19 -4.01 0.60
C VAL A 61 12.72 -4.87 -0.53
N ALA A 62 13.30 -6.00 -0.16
CA ALA A 62 13.81 -7.00 -1.09
C ALA A 62 12.66 -7.82 -1.70
N TRP A 63 11.83 -7.18 -2.52
CA TRP A 63 10.67 -7.78 -3.17
C TRP A 63 11.01 -8.93 -4.14
N GLY A 64 12.24 -8.98 -4.65
CA GLY A 64 12.65 -9.97 -5.63
C GLY A 64 11.96 -9.79 -6.99
N GLN A 65 11.69 -10.89 -7.68
CA GLN A 65 10.91 -10.88 -8.93
C GLN A 65 9.42 -10.98 -8.59
N LEU A 66 8.64 -10.01 -9.06
CA LEU A 66 7.20 -9.95 -8.86
C LEU A 66 6.50 -9.86 -10.22
N ASP A 67 5.41 -10.61 -10.39
CA ASP A 67 4.45 -10.38 -11.47
C ASP A 67 3.59 -9.14 -11.19
N TYR A 68 3.21 -8.96 -9.92
CA TYR A 68 2.37 -7.85 -9.46
C TYR A 68 2.80 -7.37 -8.06
N LEU A 69 2.75 -6.05 -7.86
CA LEU A 69 2.83 -5.42 -6.54
C LEU A 69 1.50 -4.71 -6.26
N LEU A 70 0.81 -5.15 -5.20
CA LEU A 70 -0.41 -4.51 -4.73
C LEU A 70 -0.09 -3.60 -3.54
N VAL A 71 -0.58 -2.37 -3.59
CA VAL A 71 -0.45 -1.40 -2.50
C VAL A 71 -1.83 -1.09 -1.95
N ASP A 72 -2.04 -1.42 -0.68
CA ASP A 72 -3.24 -1.07 0.07
C ASP A 72 -3.05 0.33 0.67
N THR A 73 -3.65 1.33 0.03
CA THR A 73 -3.59 2.71 0.51
C THR A 73 -4.64 2.94 1.60
N PRO A 74 -4.35 3.77 2.62
CA PRO A 74 -5.39 4.25 3.54
C PRO A 74 -6.58 4.86 2.79
N PRO A 75 -7.78 4.93 3.39
CA PRO A 75 -8.93 5.56 2.76
C PRO A 75 -8.77 7.08 2.65
N GLY A 76 -9.47 7.70 1.70
CA GLY A 76 -9.51 9.15 1.51
C GLY A 76 -8.67 9.61 0.32
N THR A 77 -8.27 10.89 0.31
CA THR A 77 -7.42 11.50 -0.74
C THR A 77 -6.19 12.17 -0.14
N SER A 78 -5.60 11.55 0.87
CA SER A 78 -4.56 12.16 1.69
C SER A 78 -3.17 12.13 1.03
N ASP A 79 -2.18 12.78 1.65
CA ASP A 79 -0.80 12.85 1.15
C ASP A 79 -0.15 11.46 0.92
N GLU A 80 -0.66 10.42 1.58
CA GLU A 80 -0.26 9.02 1.39
C GLU A 80 -0.43 8.56 -0.06
N HIS A 81 -1.54 8.90 -0.71
CA HIS A 81 -1.80 8.51 -2.09
C HIS A 81 -0.75 9.13 -3.02
N MET A 82 -0.42 10.40 -2.80
CA MET A 82 0.66 11.08 -3.53
C MET A 82 2.01 10.42 -3.29
N ALA A 83 2.33 10.13 -2.02
CA ALA A 83 3.60 9.51 -1.66
C ALA A 83 3.77 8.12 -2.32
N VAL A 84 2.70 7.31 -2.35
CA VAL A 84 2.68 6.00 -3.02
C VAL A 84 2.87 6.17 -4.53
N VAL A 85 2.09 7.05 -5.17
CA VAL A 85 2.19 7.28 -6.62
C VAL A 85 3.60 7.74 -6.98
N ASP A 86 4.14 8.72 -6.28
CA ASP A 86 5.48 9.25 -6.55
C ASP A 86 6.58 8.21 -6.30
N ALA A 87 6.45 7.37 -5.26
CA ALA A 87 7.38 6.27 -5.02
C ALA A 87 7.32 5.20 -6.12
N LEU A 88 6.12 4.93 -6.67
CA LEU A 88 5.93 3.93 -7.73
C LEU A 88 6.20 4.46 -9.15
N ARG A 89 6.21 5.78 -9.39
CA ARG A 89 6.43 6.39 -10.72
C ARG A 89 7.61 5.79 -11.49
N PRO A 90 8.80 5.56 -10.90
CA PRO A 90 9.93 4.95 -11.62
C PRO A 90 9.63 3.56 -12.18
N HIS A 91 8.64 2.87 -11.63
CA HIS A 91 8.23 1.51 -12.00
C HIS A 91 7.00 1.49 -12.91
N SER A 92 6.53 2.65 -13.41
CA SER A 92 5.39 2.77 -14.33
C SER A 92 4.13 2.02 -13.84
N PRO A 93 3.49 2.48 -12.76
CA PRO A 93 2.39 1.76 -12.14
C PRO A 93 1.23 1.58 -13.14
N LEU A 94 0.66 0.38 -13.17
CA LEU A 94 -0.44 0.03 -14.08
C LEU A 94 -1.67 0.94 -13.89
N GLY A 95 -1.98 1.27 -12.64
CA GLY A 95 -3.08 2.15 -12.28
C GLY A 95 -3.66 1.88 -10.89
N ALA A 96 -4.80 2.52 -10.60
CA ALA A 96 -5.58 2.34 -9.38
C ALA A 96 -6.86 1.54 -9.62
N LEU A 97 -7.15 0.66 -8.69
CA LEU A 97 -8.46 0.02 -8.54
C LEU A 97 -9.20 0.75 -7.42
N VAL A 98 -10.32 1.39 -7.74
CA VAL A 98 -11.11 2.11 -6.73
C VAL A 98 -12.11 1.13 -6.12
N VAL A 99 -12.09 0.97 -4.80
CA VAL A 99 -13.03 0.11 -4.07
C VAL A 99 -14.08 1.00 -3.40
N THR A 100 -15.34 0.65 -3.57
CA THR A 100 -16.49 1.39 -3.03
C THR A 100 -17.54 0.43 -2.48
N THR A 101 -18.59 1.01 -1.93
CA THR A 101 -19.74 0.33 -1.34
C THR A 101 -21.03 0.87 -1.96
N PRO A 102 -22.15 0.14 -1.96
CA PRO A 102 -23.37 0.53 -2.67
C PRO A 102 -24.13 1.69 -1.99
N GLN A 103 -23.78 2.06 -0.76
CA GLN A 103 -24.46 3.14 -0.04
C GLN A 103 -24.13 4.51 -0.65
N ALA A 104 -25.14 5.38 -0.75
CA ALA A 104 -24.99 6.71 -1.33
C ALA A 104 -23.89 7.58 -0.66
N VAL A 105 -23.53 7.30 0.60
CA VAL A 105 -22.47 8.01 1.32
C VAL A 105 -21.07 7.82 0.70
N SER A 106 -20.82 6.70 0.00
CA SER A 106 -19.52 6.40 -0.63
C SER A 106 -19.29 7.20 -1.92
N VAL A 107 -20.36 7.64 -2.59
CA VAL A 107 -20.30 8.30 -3.91
C VAL A 107 -19.44 9.56 -3.86
N GLY A 108 -19.52 10.32 -2.77
CA GLY A 108 -18.70 11.53 -2.59
C GLY A 108 -17.21 11.21 -2.58
N ASP A 109 -16.81 10.16 -1.86
CA ASP A 109 -15.42 9.77 -1.70
C ASP A 109 -14.86 9.13 -2.98
N VAL A 110 -15.65 8.29 -3.65
CA VAL A 110 -15.29 7.75 -4.98
C VAL A 110 -15.04 8.87 -5.98
N ARG A 111 -15.91 9.90 -6.03
CA ARG A 111 -15.72 11.03 -6.95
C ARG A 111 -14.44 11.81 -6.66
N ARG A 112 -14.09 11.98 -5.38
CA ARG A 112 -12.83 12.62 -4.98
C ARG A 112 -11.63 11.77 -5.42
N GLU A 113 -11.68 10.45 -5.22
CA GLU A 113 -10.59 9.54 -5.60
C GLU A 113 -10.38 9.44 -7.12
N LEU A 114 -11.46 9.38 -7.89
CA LEU A 114 -11.40 9.45 -9.35
C LEU A 114 -10.80 10.78 -9.83
N THR A 115 -11.13 11.88 -9.15
CA THR A 115 -10.57 13.21 -9.45
C THR A 115 -9.09 13.27 -9.09
N PHE A 116 -8.69 12.69 -7.96
CA PHE A 116 -7.30 12.56 -7.55
C PHE A 116 -6.49 11.80 -8.62
N CYS A 117 -6.93 10.60 -9.00
CA CYS A 117 -6.27 9.77 -10.01
C CYS A 117 -6.04 10.54 -11.32
N ARG A 118 -7.06 11.29 -11.80
CA ARG A 118 -6.94 12.14 -12.99
C ARG A 118 -5.90 13.24 -12.83
N LYS A 119 -5.88 13.94 -11.69
CA LYS A 119 -4.94 15.05 -11.42
C LYS A 119 -3.48 14.58 -11.39
N VAL A 120 -3.23 13.38 -10.89
CA VAL A 120 -1.87 12.83 -10.74
C VAL A 120 -1.41 12.02 -11.95
N GLY A 121 -2.30 11.81 -12.92
CA GLY A 121 -2.02 11.02 -14.13
C GLY A 121 -2.04 9.51 -13.89
N LEU A 122 -2.69 9.03 -12.82
CA LEU A 122 -2.82 7.61 -12.53
C LEU A 122 -4.06 7.06 -13.24
N ARG A 123 -3.86 6.03 -14.07
CA ARG A 123 -4.95 5.34 -14.77
C ARG A 123 -5.87 4.66 -13.76
N VAL A 124 -7.17 4.90 -13.83
CA VAL A 124 -8.15 4.07 -13.12
C VAL A 124 -8.40 2.83 -13.96
N ILE A 125 -8.02 1.65 -13.47
CA ILE A 125 -8.15 0.38 -14.19
C ILE A 125 -9.49 -0.30 -13.95
N GLY A 126 -10.17 0.06 -12.86
CA GLY A 126 -11.50 -0.45 -12.55
C GLY A 126 -12.08 0.16 -11.29
N LEU A 127 -13.36 -0.13 -11.10
CA LEU A 127 -14.11 0.15 -9.89
C LEU A 127 -14.64 -1.19 -9.37
N VAL A 128 -14.46 -1.46 -8.08
CA VAL A 128 -15.03 -2.63 -7.41
C VAL A 128 -16.05 -2.14 -6.40
N GLU A 129 -17.30 -2.55 -6.58
CA GLU A 129 -18.32 -2.43 -5.53
C GLU A 129 -18.19 -3.65 -4.62
N ASN A 130 -17.82 -3.40 -3.37
CA ASN A 130 -17.65 -4.39 -2.33
C ASN A 130 -18.68 -4.11 -1.24
N MET A 131 -19.59 -5.07 -1.01
CA MET A 131 -20.49 -5.26 0.14
C MET A 131 -21.59 -6.26 -0.25
#